data_AF-A0A7D4Y4I4-F1
#
_entry.id   AF-A0A7D4Y4I4-F1
#
_cell.length_a   1.000
_cell.length_b   1.000
_cell.length_c   1.000
_cell.angle_alpha   90.00
_cell.angle_beta   90.00
_cell.angle_gamma   90.00
#
_symmetry.space_group_name_H-M   'P 1'
#
loop_
_entity.id
_entity.type
_entity.pdbx_description
1 polymer ?
#
loop_
_entity_poly.entity_id
_entity_poly.type
_entity_poly.pdbx_seq_one_letter_code
_entity_poly.pdbx_strand_id
1 'polypeptide(L)'
;MPDDSSADTGNEESAYIGDIDSDAVVDEAQLQLTPHQHEQLKTQLHGSSQFDEIKRADTRYLVVGRGGEEGPGKRRLEVCEQLDDRRGAAGYRLEDFGFTTDEIDLWAPAFDLLAAMASHIVGVLEDFDGGHVWELGYLYHQQRHVRDRLWLLKRLYESETEMRRQYDNGMAASHLAALEEAAGDRVIGWGDEASLRDAVEGIP
;
A
#
# COMPACT_ATOMS: atom_id res chain seq x y z
N MET A 1 -35.82 -42.60 36.99
CA MET A 1 -34.35 -42.50 36.92
C MET A 1 -34.01 -41.69 35.69
N PRO A 2 -33.88 -40.37 35.83
CA PRO A 2 -33.28 -39.48 34.85
C PRO A 2 -31.76 -39.37 35.09
N ASP A 3 -30.96 -39.38 34.03
CA ASP A 3 -29.57 -38.87 33.97
C ASP A 3 -29.56 -38.08 32.65
N ASP A 4 -29.68 -36.76 32.67
CA ASP A 4 -28.73 -35.71 33.06
C ASP A 4 -27.70 -35.36 31.96
N SER A 5 -27.53 -34.05 31.86
CA SER A 5 -26.95 -33.17 30.86
C SER A 5 -25.54 -33.51 30.36
N SER A 6 -25.25 -33.23 29.08
CA SER A 6 -24.44 -32.07 28.68
C SER A 6 -23.93 -32.18 27.25
N ALA A 7 -24.00 -31.05 26.55
CA ALA A 7 -23.33 -30.81 25.28
C ALA A 7 -21.81 -30.77 25.49
N ASP A 8 -21.05 -31.34 24.57
CA ASP A 8 -19.65 -30.95 24.38
C ASP A 8 -19.29 -30.95 22.90
N THR A 9 -19.28 -29.75 22.33
CA THR A 9 -18.64 -29.40 21.06
C THR A 9 -17.14 -29.35 21.30
N GLY A 10 -16.47 -30.47 21.06
CA GLY A 10 -15.02 -30.62 21.10
C GLY A 10 -14.36 -30.24 19.77
N ASN A 11 -13.68 -29.09 19.82
CA ASN A 11 -12.74 -28.50 18.89
C ASN A 11 -11.67 -29.49 18.37
N GLU A 12 -11.56 -29.69 17.05
CA GLU A 12 -10.35 -30.26 16.42
C GLU A 12 -9.83 -29.29 15.34
N GLU A 13 -8.89 -28.47 15.82
CA GLU A 13 -7.61 -28.12 15.19
C GLU A 13 -7.65 -27.46 13.80
N SER A 14 -8.01 -26.17 13.82
CA SER A 14 -7.38 -25.13 13.01
C SER A 14 -5.88 -25.03 13.35
N ALA A 15 -5.09 -25.96 12.84
CA ALA A 15 -3.63 -25.90 12.86
C ALA A 15 -3.12 -25.51 11.46
N TYR A 16 -2.19 -24.56 11.42
CA TYR A 16 -1.56 -23.89 10.27
C TYR A 16 -2.08 -22.49 9.89
N ILE A 17 -2.48 -21.68 10.89
CA ILE A 17 -2.30 -20.23 10.84
C ILE A 17 -1.08 -19.93 11.72
N GLY A 18 0.05 -19.64 11.10
CA GLY A 18 1.20 -19.07 11.82
C GLY A 18 0.90 -17.61 12.12
N ASP A 19 0.87 -17.29 13.43
CA ASP A 19 0.84 -15.96 14.06
C ASP A 19 0.67 -14.76 13.13
N ILE A 20 -0.59 -14.44 12.83
CA ILE A 20 -1.00 -13.04 12.68
C ILE A 20 -1.71 -12.72 13.99
N ASP A 21 -1.10 -11.85 14.78
CA ASP A 21 -1.67 -11.36 16.02
C ASP A 21 -3.06 -10.80 15.71
N SER A 22 -4.12 -11.39 16.29
CA SER A 22 -5.49 -10.94 16.06
C SER A 22 -5.73 -9.52 16.58
N ASP A 23 -4.83 -9.02 17.44
CA ASP A 23 -4.81 -7.64 17.91
C ASP A 23 -4.19 -6.67 16.88
N ALA A 24 -3.61 -7.16 15.77
CA ALA A 24 -3.15 -6.34 14.64
C ALA A 24 -4.27 -5.99 13.65
N VAL A 25 -5.51 -6.47 13.89
CA VAL A 25 -6.69 -5.97 13.19
C VAL A 25 -7.10 -4.66 13.85
N VAL A 26 -6.57 -3.56 13.31
CA VAL A 26 -6.89 -2.18 13.72
C VAL A 26 -8.40 -1.97 13.64
N ASP A 27 -9.04 -1.91 14.80
CA ASP A 27 -10.46 -1.62 14.99
C ASP A 27 -10.77 -0.21 14.44
N GLU A 28 -11.93 0.00 13.80
CA GLU A 28 -12.34 1.29 13.20
C GLU A 28 -12.33 2.44 14.24
N ALA A 29 -12.36 2.10 15.53
CA ALA A 29 -12.22 3.03 16.66
C ALA A 29 -10.77 3.52 16.94
N GLN A 30 -9.73 2.85 16.42
CA GLN A 30 -8.33 3.27 16.54
C GLN A 30 -7.94 4.39 15.54
N LEU A 31 -8.85 4.78 14.64
CA LEU A 31 -8.66 5.87 13.68
C LEU A 31 -8.81 7.27 14.30
N GLN A 32 -9.15 7.37 15.58
CA GLN A 32 -9.02 8.63 16.31
C GLN A 32 -7.60 8.74 16.84
N LEU A 33 -6.73 9.32 15.99
CA LEU A 33 -5.40 9.79 16.37
C LEU A 33 -5.48 10.47 17.75
N THR A 34 -4.70 9.95 18.71
CA THR A 34 -4.54 10.68 19.97
C THR A 34 -3.91 12.04 19.69
N PRO A 35 -4.13 13.07 20.53
CA PRO A 35 -3.49 14.37 20.36
C PRO A 35 -1.96 14.29 20.23
N HIS A 36 -1.34 13.30 20.88
CA HIS A 36 0.10 13.02 20.77
C HIS A 36 0.49 12.50 19.38
N GLN A 37 -0.26 11.51 18.85
CA GLN A 37 -0.05 11.00 17.49
C GLN A 37 -0.32 12.07 16.44
N HIS A 38 -1.31 12.94 16.65
CA HIS A 38 -1.56 14.10 15.80
C HIS A 38 -0.38 15.07 15.75
N GLU A 39 0.23 15.41 16.89
CA GLU A 39 1.38 16.30 16.95
C GLU A 39 2.66 15.62 16.42
N GLN A 40 2.84 14.31 16.63
CA GLN A 40 3.93 13.54 16.01
C GLN A 40 3.82 13.54 14.48
N LEU A 41 2.64 13.20 13.96
CA LEU A 41 2.33 13.20 12.53
C LEU A 41 2.58 14.60 11.92
N LYS A 42 2.10 15.64 12.58
CA LYS A 42 2.30 17.02 12.15
C LYS A 42 3.78 17.41 12.16
N THR A 43 4.54 16.98 13.17
CA THR A 43 5.98 17.28 13.27
C THR A 43 6.77 16.60 12.16
N GLN A 44 6.50 15.32 11.89
CA GLN A 44 7.17 14.56 10.82
C GLN A 44 6.83 15.12 9.43
N LEU A 45 5.55 15.44 9.18
CA LEU A 45 5.12 16.00 7.90
C LEU A 45 5.59 17.44 7.70
N HIS A 46 5.34 18.35 8.64
CA HIS A 46 5.66 19.78 8.48
C HIS A 46 7.12 20.14 8.79
N GLY A 47 7.90 19.22 9.35
CA GLY A 47 9.32 19.41 9.62
C GLY A 47 10.21 19.24 8.38
N SER A 48 9.67 18.69 7.28
CA SER A 48 10.41 18.45 6.04
C SER A 48 10.20 19.58 5.03
N SER A 49 11.27 20.01 4.34
CA SER A 49 11.16 20.90 3.17
C SER A 49 10.35 20.26 2.03
N GLN A 50 10.32 18.93 2.00
CA GLN A 50 9.63 18.11 1.02
C GLN A 50 8.11 18.28 1.05
N PHE A 51 7.50 18.41 2.22
CA PHE A 51 6.06 18.66 2.33
C PHE A 51 5.63 20.00 1.69
N ASP A 52 6.51 20.99 1.79
CA ASP A 52 6.33 22.31 1.20
C ASP A 52 6.48 22.28 -0.32
N GLU A 53 7.37 21.45 -0.84
CA GLU A 53 7.55 21.20 -2.29
C GLU A 53 6.32 20.51 -2.88
N ILE A 54 5.83 19.45 -2.22
CA ILE A 54 4.60 18.74 -2.63
C ILE A 54 3.42 19.69 -2.72
N LYS A 55 3.24 20.57 -1.73
CA LYS A 55 2.15 21.56 -1.74
C LYS A 55 2.22 22.55 -2.90
N ARG A 56 3.43 22.87 -3.37
CA ARG A 56 3.65 23.81 -4.49
C ARG A 56 3.56 23.14 -5.86
N ALA A 57 3.68 21.81 -5.92
CA ALA A 57 3.60 21.06 -7.16
C ALA A 57 2.18 21.05 -7.73
N ASP A 58 2.08 21.16 -9.05
CA ASP A 58 0.82 21.07 -9.79
C ASP A 58 0.29 19.62 -9.78
N THR A 59 1.22 18.67 -9.94
CA THR A 59 0.94 17.23 -9.92
C THR A 59 1.68 16.56 -8.78
N ARG A 60 0.98 15.72 -8.02
CA ARG A 60 1.50 15.07 -6.81
C ARG A 60 1.31 13.57 -6.93
N TYR A 61 2.39 12.81 -6.90
CA TYR A 61 2.36 11.36 -7.00
C TYR A 61 2.75 10.75 -5.66
N LEU A 62 1.81 10.06 -5.03
CA LEU A 62 2.12 9.17 -3.92
C LEU A 62 2.46 7.80 -4.49
N VAL A 63 3.69 7.35 -4.30
CA VAL A 63 4.17 6.06 -4.80
C VAL A 63 4.17 5.03 -3.67
N VAL A 64 3.45 3.93 -3.88
CA VAL A 64 3.32 2.81 -2.93
C VAL A 64 3.82 1.52 -3.56
N GLY A 65 4.24 0.58 -2.72
CA GLY A 65 4.85 -0.68 -3.15
C GLY A 65 5.88 -1.12 -2.13
N ARG A 66 6.59 -2.21 -2.43
CA ARG A 66 7.58 -2.78 -1.51
C ARG A 66 8.66 -1.76 -1.11
N GLY A 67 8.92 -1.64 0.19
CA GLY A 67 9.98 -0.81 0.73
C GLY A 67 11.39 -1.40 0.53
N GLY A 68 12.41 -0.63 0.88
CA GLY A 68 13.82 -1.01 0.79
C GLY A 68 14.56 -0.39 -0.40
N GLU A 69 15.88 -0.55 -0.42
CA GLU A 69 16.78 0.09 -1.40
C GLU A 69 17.25 -0.88 -2.50
N GLU A 70 16.82 -2.15 -2.43
CA GLU A 70 17.22 -3.21 -3.35
C GLU A 70 16.01 -3.89 -4.01
N GLY A 71 16.26 -4.57 -5.12
CA GLY A 71 15.24 -5.40 -5.78
C GLY A 71 13.96 -4.61 -6.10
N PRO A 72 12.77 -5.07 -5.63
CA PRO A 72 11.52 -4.33 -5.85
C PRO A 72 11.49 -2.93 -5.24
N GLY A 73 12.14 -2.73 -4.08
CA GLY A 73 12.22 -1.41 -3.45
C GLY A 73 13.02 -0.40 -4.27
N LYS A 74 14.10 -0.85 -4.91
CA LYS A 74 14.88 -0.06 -5.87
C LYS A 74 14.06 0.35 -7.09
N ARG A 75 13.24 -0.55 -7.63
CA ARG A 75 12.37 -0.22 -8.77
C ARG A 75 11.27 0.75 -8.38
N ARG A 76 10.70 0.63 -7.17
CA ARG A 76 9.76 1.62 -6.63
C ARG A 76 10.40 3.01 -6.49
N LEU A 77 11.66 3.06 -6.03
CA LEU A 77 12.47 4.29 -5.99
C LEU A 77 12.62 4.90 -7.38
N GLU A 78 13.02 4.11 -8.37
CA GLU A 78 13.19 4.56 -9.76
C GLU A 78 11.88 5.10 -10.36
N VAL A 79 10.75 4.46 -10.07
CA VAL A 79 9.41 4.97 -10.46
C VAL A 79 9.13 6.32 -9.81
N CYS A 80 9.44 6.47 -8.52
CA CYS A 80 9.24 7.72 -7.79
C CYS A 80 10.09 8.85 -8.37
N GLU A 81 11.38 8.59 -8.60
CA GLU A 81 12.30 9.56 -9.21
C GLU A 81 11.83 9.98 -10.62
N GLN A 82 11.41 9.02 -11.45
CA GLN A 82 10.91 9.32 -12.80
C GLN A 82 9.65 10.20 -12.79
N LEU A 83 8.76 10.01 -11.81
CA LEU A 83 7.57 10.84 -11.64
C LEU A 83 7.92 12.23 -11.07
N ASP A 84 8.88 12.31 -10.17
CA ASP A 84 9.36 13.56 -9.55
C ASP A 84 10.10 14.45 -10.56
N ASP A 85 10.87 13.85 -11.48
CA ASP A 85 11.59 14.55 -12.55
C ASP A 85 10.66 15.26 -13.57
N ARG A 86 9.35 14.98 -13.51
CA ARG A 86 8.37 15.64 -14.39
C ARG A 86 8.22 17.11 -14.02
N ARG A 87 8.10 17.95 -15.03
CA ARG A 87 7.98 19.39 -14.83
C ARG A 87 6.75 19.74 -13.99
N GLY A 88 6.98 20.36 -12.83
CA GLY A 88 5.91 20.79 -11.93
C GLY A 88 5.27 19.65 -11.14
N ALA A 89 5.89 18.47 -11.16
CA ALA A 89 5.48 17.35 -10.34
C ALA A 89 6.24 17.30 -9.01
N ALA A 90 5.68 16.54 -8.06
CA ALA A 90 6.38 16.03 -6.91
C ALA A 90 6.03 14.55 -6.73
N GLY A 91 7.04 13.68 -6.77
CA GLY A 91 6.94 12.27 -6.43
C GLY A 91 7.39 12.03 -5.00
N TYR A 92 6.61 11.30 -4.21
CA TYR A 92 6.95 11.04 -2.82
C TYR A 92 6.40 9.71 -2.31
N ARG A 93 7.01 9.24 -1.25
CA ARG A 93 6.67 8.00 -0.55
C ARG A 93 6.43 8.28 0.93
N LEU A 94 5.87 7.32 1.63
CA LEU A 94 5.66 7.43 3.07
C LEU A 94 7.02 7.55 3.79
N GLU A 95 8.00 6.74 3.40
CA GLU A 95 9.31 6.67 4.07
C GLU A 95 10.12 7.97 3.97
N ASP A 96 9.81 8.83 2.99
CA ASP A 96 10.50 10.12 2.83
C ASP A 96 10.23 11.09 4.00
N PHE A 97 9.13 10.87 4.73
CA PHE A 97 8.78 11.64 5.94
C PHE A 97 9.33 11.01 7.23
N GLY A 98 10.17 9.99 7.11
CA GLY A 98 10.79 9.31 8.24
C GLY A 98 9.91 8.25 8.91
N PHE A 99 8.77 7.88 8.30
CA PHE A 99 7.97 6.76 8.77
C PHE A 99 8.73 5.45 8.52
N THR A 100 9.13 4.79 9.61
CA THR A 100 9.77 3.47 9.56
C THR A 100 8.77 2.38 9.97
N THR A 101 9.10 1.12 9.71
CA THR A 101 8.27 -0.04 10.10
C THR A 101 7.99 -0.13 11.60
N ASP A 102 8.77 0.59 12.42
CA ASP A 102 8.61 0.64 13.87
C ASP A 102 7.47 1.60 14.31
N GLU A 103 6.98 2.44 13.40
CA GLU A 103 5.92 3.44 13.63
C GLU A 103 4.61 3.06 12.92
N ILE A 104 4.30 1.76 12.82
CA ILE A 104 3.18 1.23 12.03
C ILE A 104 1.83 1.87 12.39
N ASP A 105 1.62 2.25 13.65
CA ASP A 105 0.40 2.93 14.13
C ASP A 105 0.19 4.31 13.50
N LEU A 106 1.25 4.95 13.01
CA LEU A 106 1.19 6.25 12.33
C LEU A 106 1.08 6.10 10.81
N TRP A 107 1.28 4.90 10.26
CA TRP A 107 1.32 4.69 8.81
C TRP A 107 -0.04 4.93 8.17
N ALA A 108 -1.10 4.32 8.69
CA ALA A 108 -2.45 4.52 8.17
C ALA A 108 -2.88 6.01 8.15
N PRO A 109 -2.76 6.77 9.25
CA PRO A 109 -3.13 8.19 9.25
C PRO A 109 -2.20 9.07 8.41
N ALA A 110 -0.90 8.77 8.36
CA ALA A 110 0.04 9.48 7.49
C ALA A 110 -0.31 9.26 6.02
N PHE A 111 -0.56 8.01 5.67
CA PHE A 111 -0.93 7.58 4.34
C PHE A 111 -2.24 8.21 3.89
N ASP A 112 -3.28 8.25 4.72
CA ASP A 112 -4.54 8.94 4.44
C ASP A 112 -4.31 10.42 4.09
N LEU A 113 -3.47 11.10 4.86
CA LEU A 113 -3.16 12.51 4.64
C LEU A 113 -2.39 12.71 3.32
N LEU A 114 -1.37 11.90 3.08
CA LEU A 114 -0.57 11.92 1.87
C LEU A 114 -1.39 11.59 0.61
N ALA A 115 -2.29 10.61 0.71
CA ALA A 115 -3.21 10.19 -0.35
C ALA A 115 -4.24 11.29 -0.65
N ALA A 116 -4.77 11.97 0.36
CA ALA A 116 -5.69 13.09 0.19
C ALA A 116 -5.03 14.27 -0.57
N MET A 117 -3.74 14.49 -0.36
CA MET A 117 -2.97 15.50 -1.10
C MET A 117 -2.63 15.06 -2.52
N ALA A 118 -2.48 13.76 -2.78
CA ALA A 118 -2.05 13.25 -4.07
C ALA A 118 -3.05 13.54 -5.20
N SER A 119 -2.51 13.93 -6.35
CA SER A 119 -3.26 13.98 -7.61
C SER A 119 -3.39 12.58 -8.20
N HIS A 120 -2.34 11.76 -8.03
CA HIS A 120 -2.26 10.37 -8.49
C HIS A 120 -1.61 9.51 -7.41
N ILE A 121 -2.11 8.29 -7.26
CA ILE A 121 -1.53 7.27 -6.39
C ILE A 121 -1.05 6.15 -7.28
N VAL A 122 0.24 5.81 -7.19
CA VAL A 122 0.90 4.86 -8.10
C VAL A 122 1.39 3.67 -7.29
N GLY A 123 0.75 2.51 -7.49
CA GLY A 123 1.15 1.25 -6.86
C GLY A 123 2.08 0.44 -7.74
N VAL A 124 3.30 0.19 -7.27
CA VAL A 124 4.28 -0.69 -7.93
C VAL A 124 4.18 -2.08 -7.30
N LEU A 125 3.67 -3.03 -8.08
CA LEU A 125 3.28 -4.36 -7.60
C LEU A 125 4.10 -5.45 -8.27
N GLU A 126 4.90 -6.15 -7.49
CA GLU A 126 5.75 -7.26 -7.96
C GLU A 126 5.48 -8.56 -7.23
N ASP A 127 5.14 -8.45 -5.95
CA ASP A 127 4.90 -9.56 -5.06
C ASP A 127 3.87 -9.15 -4.00
N PHE A 128 3.49 -10.11 -3.15
CA PHE A 128 2.70 -9.86 -1.95
C PHE A 128 3.53 -9.82 -0.65
N ASP A 129 4.84 -9.60 -0.77
CA ASP A 129 5.76 -9.58 0.35
C ASP A 129 5.92 -8.15 0.88
N GLY A 130 5.03 -7.72 1.77
CA GLY A 130 5.18 -6.46 2.50
C GLY A 130 3.87 -5.76 2.88
N GLY A 131 4.01 -4.70 3.67
CA GLY A 131 2.89 -3.87 4.13
C GLY A 131 2.17 -3.12 3.02
N HIS A 132 2.76 -2.98 1.83
CA HIS A 132 2.17 -2.25 0.72
C HIS A 132 0.88 -2.86 0.19
N VAL A 133 0.71 -4.18 0.32
CA VAL A 133 -0.55 -4.86 0.00
C VAL A 133 -1.65 -4.43 0.98
N TRP A 134 -1.29 -4.26 2.25
CA TRP A 134 -2.21 -3.79 3.28
C TRP A 134 -2.50 -2.30 3.10
N GLU A 135 -1.51 -1.45 2.79
CA GLU A 135 -1.69 -0.04 2.45
C GLU A 135 -2.65 0.13 1.27
N LEU A 136 -2.44 -0.65 0.21
CA LEU A 136 -3.32 -0.67 -0.98
C LEU A 136 -4.72 -1.24 -0.65
N GLY A 137 -4.82 -2.25 0.20
CA GLY A 137 -6.10 -2.79 0.69
C GLY A 137 -6.87 -1.78 1.56
N TYR A 138 -6.15 -1.02 2.39
CA TYR A 138 -6.69 0.06 3.20
C TYR A 138 -7.28 1.18 2.32
N LEU A 139 -6.60 1.57 1.22
CA LEU A 139 -7.16 2.49 0.22
C LEU A 139 -8.51 2.04 -0.34
N TYR A 140 -8.67 0.73 -0.54
CA TYR A 140 -9.90 0.18 -1.12
C TYR A 140 -11.09 0.25 -0.16
N HIS A 141 -10.84 0.04 1.13
CA HIS A 141 -11.86 0.05 2.18
C HIS A 141 -12.26 1.46 2.63
N GLN A 142 -11.35 2.43 2.65
CA GLN A 142 -11.60 3.72 3.30
C GLN A 142 -12.15 4.82 2.39
N GLN A 143 -11.85 4.91 1.09
CA GLN A 143 -12.23 6.14 0.35
C GLN A 143 -12.57 5.92 -1.13
N ARG A 144 -13.81 6.29 -1.50
CA ARG A 144 -14.24 6.41 -2.92
C ARG A 144 -13.36 7.37 -3.73
N HIS A 145 -12.64 8.28 -3.08
CA HIS A 145 -11.84 9.33 -3.72
C HIS A 145 -10.49 8.86 -4.25
N VAL A 146 -9.94 7.76 -3.71
CA VAL A 146 -8.63 7.24 -4.12
C VAL A 146 -8.75 6.39 -5.38
N ARG A 147 -9.88 5.68 -5.57
CA ARG A 147 -10.13 4.81 -6.72
C ARG A 147 -9.93 5.53 -8.06
N ASP A 148 -10.38 6.78 -8.17
CA ASP A 148 -10.29 7.55 -9.42
C ASP A 148 -8.87 8.06 -9.74
N ARG A 149 -7.96 8.00 -8.76
CA ARG A 149 -6.58 8.50 -8.86
C ARG A 149 -5.55 7.38 -8.82
N LEU A 150 -5.97 6.14 -8.60
CA LEU A 150 -5.12 4.97 -8.47
C LEU A 150 -4.66 4.47 -9.85
N TRP A 151 -3.35 4.30 -9.98
CA TRP A 151 -2.66 3.63 -11.08
C TRP A 151 -1.87 2.45 -10.53
N LEU A 152 -1.91 1.31 -11.21
CA LEU A 152 -1.20 0.11 -10.80
C LEU A 152 -0.20 -0.31 -11.88
N LEU A 153 1.07 -0.40 -11.49
CA LEU A 153 2.16 -0.94 -12.30
C LEU A 153 2.42 -2.38 -11.85
N LYS A 154 1.78 -3.33 -12.53
CA LYS A 154 1.83 -4.75 -12.15
C LYS A 154 2.90 -5.52 -12.94
N ARG A 155 3.76 -6.23 -12.24
CA ARG A 155 4.76 -7.09 -12.86
C ARG A 155 4.13 -8.33 -13.49
N LEU A 156 4.51 -8.58 -14.74
CA LEU A 156 4.19 -9.76 -15.52
C LEU A 156 5.43 -10.65 -15.58
N TYR A 157 5.33 -11.84 -15.02
CA TYR A 157 6.42 -12.81 -15.07
C TYR A 157 6.28 -13.71 -16.30
N GLU A 158 7.42 -14.20 -16.82
CA GLU A 158 7.47 -15.01 -18.04
C GLU A 158 6.64 -16.30 -17.95
N SER A 159 6.49 -16.85 -16.75
CA SER A 159 5.72 -18.08 -16.51
C SER A 159 4.61 -17.86 -15.50
N GLU A 160 3.48 -18.54 -15.74
CA GLU A 160 2.35 -18.52 -14.82
C GLU A 160 2.72 -19.11 -13.44
N THR A 161 3.62 -20.10 -13.41
CA THR A 161 4.14 -20.67 -12.15
C THR A 161 4.86 -19.62 -11.33
N GLU A 162 5.71 -18.82 -11.96
CA GLU A 162 6.45 -17.75 -11.28
C GLU A 162 5.50 -16.63 -10.84
N MET A 163 4.55 -16.23 -11.69
CA MET A 163 3.52 -15.26 -11.32
C MET A 163 2.72 -15.74 -10.10
N ARG A 164 2.27 -17.00 -10.10
CA ARG A 164 1.58 -17.57 -8.94
C ARG A 164 2.44 -17.56 -7.69
N ARG A 165 3.72 -17.94 -7.80
CA ARG A 165 4.66 -17.95 -6.67
C ARG A 165 4.84 -16.57 -6.05
N GLN A 166 4.96 -15.53 -6.87
CA GLN A 166 5.19 -14.16 -6.41
C GLN A 166 3.91 -13.53 -5.83
N TYR A 167 2.75 -13.98 -6.31
CA TYR A 167 1.43 -13.57 -5.84
C TYR A 167 0.74 -14.67 -5.01
N ASP A 168 1.49 -15.52 -4.31
CA ASP A 168 0.94 -16.67 -3.55
C ASP A 168 0.47 -16.27 -2.15
N ASN A 169 -0.55 -15.42 -2.10
CA ASN A 169 -1.23 -15.07 -0.85
C ASN A 169 -2.71 -14.84 -1.14
N GLY A 170 -3.57 -15.74 -0.68
CA GLY A 170 -5.00 -15.74 -1.03
C GLY A 170 -5.76 -14.50 -0.56
N MET A 171 -5.35 -13.89 0.56
CA MET A 171 -5.95 -12.65 1.06
C MET A 171 -5.45 -11.44 0.27
N ALA A 172 -4.15 -11.38 -0.02
CA ALA A 172 -3.58 -10.33 -0.86
C ALA A 172 -4.14 -10.38 -2.29
N ALA A 173 -4.37 -11.58 -2.82
CA ALA A 173 -4.92 -11.79 -4.15
C ALA A 173 -6.35 -11.26 -4.28
N SER A 174 -7.20 -11.43 -3.26
CA SER A 174 -8.57 -10.90 -3.29
C SER A 174 -8.59 -9.37 -3.19
N HIS A 175 -7.73 -8.78 -2.35
CA HIS A 175 -7.56 -7.32 -2.29
C HIS A 175 -7.02 -6.76 -3.61
N LEU A 176 -6.02 -7.43 -4.21
CA LEU A 176 -5.49 -7.03 -5.51
C LEU A 176 -6.56 -7.09 -6.60
N ALA A 177 -7.34 -8.17 -6.67
CA ALA A 177 -8.42 -8.28 -7.66
C ALA A 177 -9.43 -7.12 -7.54
N ALA A 178 -9.76 -6.73 -6.30
CA ALA A 178 -10.64 -5.59 -6.04
C ALA A 178 -10.00 -4.25 -6.45
N LEU A 179 -8.68 -4.11 -6.28
CA LEU A 179 -7.93 -2.93 -6.71
C LEU A 179 -7.80 -2.85 -8.23
N GLU A 180 -7.55 -3.97 -8.90
CA GLU A 180 -7.51 -4.06 -10.36
C GLU A 180 -8.87 -3.71 -10.96
N GLU A 181 -9.96 -4.22 -10.38
CA GLU A 181 -11.32 -3.87 -10.77
C GLU A 181 -11.59 -2.36 -10.59
N ALA A 182 -11.15 -1.78 -9.48
CA ALA A 182 -11.32 -0.35 -9.21
C ALA A 182 -10.46 0.56 -10.10
N ALA A 183 -9.22 0.15 -10.39
CA ALA A 183 -8.30 0.88 -11.25
C ALA A 183 -8.72 0.80 -12.73
N GLY A 184 -9.30 -0.33 -13.16
CA GLY A 184 -9.78 -0.53 -14.52
C GLY A 184 -8.66 -0.38 -15.54
N ASP A 185 -8.84 0.54 -16.49
CA ASP A 185 -7.84 0.83 -17.55
C ASP A 185 -6.53 1.44 -17.02
N ARG A 186 -6.44 1.75 -15.71
CA ARG A 186 -5.24 2.29 -15.03
C ARG A 186 -4.32 1.21 -14.47
N VAL A 187 -4.53 -0.05 -14.86
CA VAL A 187 -3.61 -1.16 -14.58
C VAL A 187 -2.70 -1.37 -15.78
N ILE A 188 -1.42 -1.09 -15.62
CA ILE A 188 -0.39 -1.23 -16.66
C ILE A 188 0.54 -2.38 -16.29
N GLY A 189 0.65 -3.37 -17.17
CA GLY A 189 1.55 -4.51 -17.00
C GLY A 189 2.96 -4.22 -17.51
N TRP A 190 3.98 -4.72 -16.81
CA TRP A 190 5.39 -4.60 -17.22
C TRP A 190 6.17 -5.90 -16.94
N GLY A 191 7.14 -6.26 -17.78
CA GLY A 191 7.91 -7.52 -17.64
C GLY A 191 9.35 -7.34 -17.19
N ASP A 192 9.95 -6.21 -17.56
CA ASP A 192 11.33 -5.84 -17.28
C ASP A 192 11.46 -4.34 -16.96
N GLU A 193 12.65 -3.89 -16.57
CA GLU A 193 12.91 -2.50 -16.18
C GLU A 193 12.69 -1.49 -17.31
N ALA A 194 12.85 -1.88 -18.58
CA ALA A 194 12.58 -0.99 -19.70
C ALA A 194 11.07 -0.78 -19.86
N SER A 195 10.32 -1.88 -19.87
CA SER A 195 8.85 -1.82 -19.91
C SER A 195 8.24 -1.15 -18.67
N LEU A 196 8.91 -1.20 -17.50
CA LEU A 196 8.50 -0.44 -16.32
C LEU A 196 8.62 1.06 -16.57
N ARG A 197 9.76 1.53 -17.12
CA ARG A 197 9.93 2.96 -17.45
C ARG A 197 8.90 3.44 -18.46
N ASP A 198 8.63 2.64 -19.49
CA ASP A 198 7.59 2.94 -20.49
C ASP A 198 6.19 2.96 -19.85
N ALA A 199 5.91 2.06 -18.91
CA ALA A 199 4.65 2.02 -18.19
C ALA A 199 4.44 3.27 -17.33
N VAL A 200 5.51 3.78 -16.69
CA VAL A 200 5.45 5.04 -15.94
C VAL A 200 5.10 6.21 -16.85
N GLU A 201 5.62 6.28 -18.08
CA GLU A 201 5.26 7.32 -19.05
C GLU A 201 3.77 7.33 -19.40
N GLY A 202 3.08 6.19 -19.27
CA GLY A 202 1.64 6.06 -19.47
C GLY A 202 0.78 6.68 -18.36
N ILE A 203 1.37 7.01 -17.21
CA ILE A 203 0.69 7.70 -16.12
C ILE A 203 0.61 9.20 -16.45
N PRO A 204 -0.56 9.86 -16.32
CA PRO A 204 -0.75 11.30 -16.53
C PRO A 204 0.19 12.16 -15.68
#